data_AF-A0A1Y6C0B8-F1
#
_entry.id   AF-A0A1Y6C0B8-F1
#
_cell.length_a   1.000
_cell.length_b   1.000
_cell.length_c   1.000
_cell.angle_alpha   90.00
_cell.angle_beta   90.00
_cell.angle_gamma   90.00
#
_symmetry.space_group_name_H-M   'P 1'
#
loop_
_entity.id
_entity.type
_entity.pdbx_description
1 polymer ?
#
loop_
_entity_poly.entity_id
_entity_poly.type
_entity_poly.pdbx_seq_one_letter_code
_entity_poly.pdbx_strand_id
1 'polypeptide(L)'
;MKMLMMAHIPHEPFNQLVREGRAAEVMAQIVDEIKPEAIYFTEQNGLRTVVAVINVNEASEIPRYAEPFFLQFEADCEFRIAMTPADLNRAGLELLGKRWG
;
A
#
# COMPACT_ATOMS: atom_id res chain seq x y z
N MET A 1 -1.25 11.38 8.02
CA MET A 1 -0.03 11.38 7.19
C MET A 1 -0.30 10.56 5.96
N LYS A 2 -0.03 11.10 4.77
CA LYS A 2 -0.27 10.36 3.53
C LYS A 2 0.83 9.32 3.32
N MET A 3 0.44 8.09 3.02
CA MET A 3 1.37 7.01 2.73
C MET A 3 0.95 6.29 1.45
N LEU A 4 1.95 5.82 0.72
CA LEU A 4 1.77 4.80 -0.31
C LEU A 4 1.92 3.43 0.37
N MET A 5 0.91 2.61 0.23
CA MET A 5 0.94 1.19 0.59
C MET A 5 1.05 0.36 -0.68
N MET A 6 1.97 -0.58 -0.72
CA MET A 6 2.09 -1.59 -1.76
C MET A 6 1.90 -2.97 -1.12
N ALA A 7 0.94 -3.75 -1.60
CA ALA A 7 0.75 -5.13 -1.15
C ALA A 7 1.09 -6.08 -2.30
N HIS A 8 2.23 -6.77 -2.19
CA HIS A 8 2.69 -7.77 -3.14
C HIS A 8 2.07 -9.11 -2.80
N ILE A 9 1.13 -9.55 -3.63
CA ILE A 9 0.37 -10.76 -3.39
C ILE A 9 1.07 -11.94 -4.07
N PRO A 10 1.49 -12.97 -3.31
CA PRO A 10 2.07 -14.19 -3.88
C PRO A 10 1.07 -14.92 -4.78
N HIS A 11 1.58 -15.85 -5.59
CA HIS A 11 0.73 -16.63 -6.50
C HIS A 11 -0.30 -17.49 -5.76
N GLU A 12 0.10 -18.11 -4.65
CA GLU A 12 -0.80 -18.80 -3.72
C GLU A 12 -0.74 -18.06 -2.37
N PRO A 13 -1.87 -17.91 -1.65
CA PRO A 13 -3.17 -18.56 -1.87
C PRO A 13 -4.09 -17.87 -2.90
N PHE A 14 -3.65 -16.77 -3.54
CA PHE A 14 -4.53 -15.99 -4.41
C PHE A 14 -5.08 -16.77 -5.61
N ASN A 15 -4.26 -17.59 -6.27
CA ASN A 15 -4.70 -18.42 -7.39
C ASN A 15 -5.75 -19.44 -6.97
N GLN A 16 -5.64 -20.05 -5.79
CA GLN A 16 -6.70 -20.88 -5.23
C GLN A 16 -8.01 -20.10 -5.10
N LEU A 17 -7.99 -18.90 -4.51
CA LEU A 17 -9.18 -18.05 -4.40
C LEU A 17 -9.77 -17.66 -5.76
N VAL A 18 -8.93 -17.49 -6.78
CA VAL A 18 -9.38 -17.26 -8.17
C VAL A 18 -10.09 -18.48 -8.72
N ARG A 19 -9.53 -19.68 -8.56
CA ARG A 19 -10.15 -20.95 -9.01
C ARG A 19 -11.47 -21.23 -8.29
N GLU A 20 -11.58 -20.81 -7.03
CA GLU A 20 -12.81 -20.91 -6.22
C GLU A 20 -13.84 -19.80 -6.54
N GLY A 21 -13.49 -18.81 -7.37
CA GLY A 21 -14.38 -17.69 -7.69
C GLY A 21 -14.56 -16.66 -6.56
N ARG A 22 -13.72 -16.68 -5.53
CA ARG A 22 -13.85 -15.88 -4.31
C ARG A 22 -12.89 -14.68 -4.25
N ALA A 23 -11.85 -14.65 -5.08
CA ALA A 23 -10.81 -13.60 -5.03
C ALA A 23 -11.36 -12.17 -5.14
N ALA A 24 -12.37 -11.94 -6.00
CA ALA A 24 -12.96 -10.62 -6.19
C ALA A 24 -13.77 -10.16 -4.95
N GLU A 25 -14.50 -11.08 -4.31
CA GLU A 25 -15.26 -10.80 -3.09
C GLU A 25 -14.32 -10.45 -1.93
N VAL A 26 -13.28 -11.27 -1.71
CA VAL A 26 -12.29 -11.03 -0.65
C VAL A 26 -11.57 -9.71 -0.87
N MET A 27 -11.16 -9.40 -2.10
CA MET A 27 -10.55 -8.10 -2.40
C MET A 27 -11.51 -6.94 -2.14
N ALA A 28 -12.78 -7.05 -2.53
CA ALA A 28 -13.77 -6.00 -2.26
C ALA A 28 -13.98 -5.75 -0.76
N GLN A 29 -14.02 -6.81 0.05
CA GLN A 29 -14.10 -6.70 1.52
C GLN A 29 -12.90 -5.95 2.10
N ILE A 30 -11.68 -6.26 1.62
CA ILE A 30 -10.46 -5.56 2.06
C ILE A 30 -10.54 -4.07 1.72
N VAL A 31 -10.91 -3.72 0.48
CA VAL A 31 -11.00 -2.32 0.04
C VAL A 31 -12.04 -1.54 0.84
N ASP A 32 -13.18 -2.15 1.16
CA ASP A 32 -14.22 -1.52 2.00
C ASP A 32 -13.75 -1.30 3.45
N GLU A 33 -12.92 -2.18 4.00
CA GLU A 33 -12.36 -2.01 5.34
C GLU A 33 -11.30 -0.90 5.38
N ILE A 34 -10.36 -0.89 4.41
CA ILE A 34 -9.22 0.03 4.47
C ILE A 34 -9.52 1.44 3.93
N LYS A 35 -10.57 1.59 3.10
CA LYS A 35 -11.05 2.88 2.56
C LYS A 35 -9.92 3.80 2.08
N PRO A 36 -9.16 3.40 1.06
CA PRO A 36 -8.03 4.19 0.59
C PRO A 36 -8.54 5.46 -0.13
N GLU A 37 -7.74 6.52 -0.15
CA GLU A 37 -8.01 7.73 -0.93
C GLU A 37 -8.01 7.43 -2.43
N ALA A 38 -7.08 6.58 -2.85
CA ALA A 38 -6.99 6.05 -4.21
C ALA A 38 -6.41 4.63 -4.16
N ILE A 39 -6.84 3.76 -5.08
CA ILE A 39 -6.34 2.40 -5.19
C ILE A 39 -6.16 2.00 -6.65
N TYR A 40 -5.08 1.29 -6.92
CA TYR A 40 -4.70 0.80 -8.23
C TYR A 40 -4.25 -0.65 -8.11
N PHE A 41 -4.49 -1.43 -9.16
CA PHE A 41 -4.07 -2.82 -9.27
C PHE A 41 -3.12 -2.94 -10.45
N THR A 42 -1.92 -3.46 -10.21
CA THR A 42 -0.87 -3.56 -11.22
C THR A 42 -0.06 -4.84 -11.01
N GLU A 43 0.82 -5.13 -11.95
CA GLU A 43 1.89 -6.11 -11.80
C GLU A 43 3.17 -5.40 -11.32
N GLN A 44 3.88 -6.00 -10.36
CA GLN A 44 5.26 -5.64 -10.01
C GLN A 44 6.06 -6.91 -9.70
N ASN A 45 7.22 -7.06 -10.33
CA ASN A 45 8.15 -8.18 -10.13
C ASN A 45 7.52 -9.57 -10.31
N GLY A 46 6.60 -9.71 -11.27
CA GLY A 46 5.84 -10.92 -11.55
C GLY A 46 4.64 -11.15 -10.62
N LEU A 47 4.36 -10.25 -9.67
CA LEU A 47 3.33 -10.43 -8.66
C LEU A 47 2.15 -9.48 -8.86
N ARG A 48 0.95 -9.95 -8.49
CA ARG A 48 -0.23 -9.08 -8.38
C ARG A 48 0.02 -8.11 -7.25
N THR A 49 -0.03 -6.82 -7.53
CA THR A 49 0.31 -5.79 -6.56
C THR A 49 -0.83 -4.78 -6.45
N VAL A 50 -1.27 -4.53 -5.21
CA VAL A 50 -2.16 -3.41 -4.89
C VAL A 50 -1.30 -2.21 -4.55
N VAL A 51 -1.60 -1.06 -5.15
CA VAL A 51 -1.00 0.23 -4.78
C VAL A 51 -2.11 1.13 -4.27
N ALA A 52 -2.01 1.56 -3.01
CA ALA A 52 -3.02 2.39 -2.37
C ALA A 52 -2.42 3.65 -1.76
N VAL A 53 -3.14 4.77 -1.93
CA VAL A 53 -2.89 6.00 -1.18
C VAL A 53 -3.77 5.95 0.06
N ILE A 54 -3.15 5.90 1.24
CA ILE A 54 -3.84 5.81 2.53
C ILE A 54 -3.49 7.01 3.41
N ASN A 55 -4.36 7.31 4.36
CA ASN A 55 -4.16 8.39 5.32
C ASN A 55 -4.03 7.82 6.73
N VAL A 56 -2.80 7.82 7.26
CA VAL A 56 -2.44 7.21 8.53
C VAL A 56 -2.33 8.30 9.59
N ASN A 57 -3.22 8.32 10.57
CA ASN A 57 -3.23 9.34 11.62
C ASN A 57 -2.14 9.09 12.67
N GLU A 58 -1.94 7.82 13.02
CA GLU A 58 -0.94 7.37 14.00
C GLU A 58 -0.33 6.03 13.60
N ALA A 59 0.87 5.74 14.10
CA ALA A 59 1.64 4.55 13.70
C ALA A 59 0.94 3.22 14.00
N SER A 60 0.08 3.19 15.01
CA SER A 60 -0.77 2.04 15.38
C SER A 60 -1.81 1.69 14.33
N GLU A 61 -2.11 2.57 13.37
CA GLU A 61 -3.04 2.26 12.29
C GLU A 61 -2.41 1.39 11.20
N ILE A 62 -1.08 1.23 11.13
CA ILE A 62 -0.42 0.44 10.07
C ILE A 62 -0.99 -0.99 9.95
N PRO A 63 -1.15 -1.78 11.03
CA PRO A 63 -1.76 -3.10 10.95
C PRO A 63 -3.18 -3.10 10.40
N ARG A 64 -3.98 -2.04 10.63
CA ARG A 64 -5.35 -1.92 10.06
C ARG A 64 -5.33 -2.00 8.53
N TYR A 65 -4.27 -1.46 7.91
CA TYR A 65 -4.10 -1.49 6.46
C TYR A 65 -3.45 -2.79 5.96
N ALA A 66 -2.50 -3.35 6.72
CA ALA A 66 -1.68 -4.49 6.29
C ALA A 66 -2.32 -5.86 6.58
N GLU A 67 -2.88 -6.05 7.78
CA GLU A 67 -3.39 -7.34 8.26
C GLU A 67 -4.42 -7.99 7.33
N PRO A 68 -5.35 -7.24 6.69
CA PRO A 68 -6.27 -7.86 5.73
C PRO A 68 -5.54 -8.53 4.57
N PHE A 69 -4.44 -7.95 4.07
CA PHE A 69 -3.64 -8.57 3.00
C PHE A 69 -2.76 -9.71 3.53
N PHE A 70 -2.23 -9.60 4.74
CA PHE A 70 -1.46 -10.67 5.38
C PHE A 70 -2.32 -11.92 5.56
N LEU A 71 -3.48 -11.77 6.17
CA LEU A 71 -4.32 -12.89 6.58
C LEU A 71 -5.10 -13.50 5.41
N GLN A 72 -5.50 -12.70 4.41
CA GLN A 72 -6.27 -13.22 3.28
C GLN A 72 -5.40 -13.72 2.14
N PHE A 73 -4.22 -13.13 1.94
CA PHE A 73 -3.42 -13.35 0.74
C PHE A 73 -1.95 -13.68 1.00
N GLU A 74 -1.48 -13.73 2.25
CA GLU A 74 -0.06 -13.89 2.58
C GLU A 74 0.83 -12.84 1.88
N ALA A 75 0.30 -11.63 1.71
CA ALA A 75 0.99 -10.59 0.93
C ALA A 75 2.13 -9.93 1.72
N ASP A 76 3.17 -9.51 1.02
CA ASP A 76 4.18 -8.61 1.58
C ASP A 76 3.72 -7.16 1.43
N CYS A 77 3.55 -6.45 2.55
CA CYS A 77 3.11 -5.04 2.55
C CYS A 77 4.28 -4.08 2.80
N GLU A 78 4.47 -3.13 1.88
CA GLU A 78 5.41 -2.04 2.01
C GLU A 78 4.68 -0.71 2.22
N PHE A 79 5.26 0.14 3.08
CA PHE A 79 4.74 1.47 3.36
C PHE A 79 5.81 2.52 3.07
N ARG A 80 5.42 3.61 2.39
CA ARG A 80 6.30 4.75 2.07
C ARG A 80 5.58 6.05 2.40
N ILE A 81 6.26 6.98 3.06
CA ILE A 81 5.72 8.33 3.30
C ILE A 81 5.55 9.03 1.95
N ALA A 82 4.36 9.55 1.69
CA ALA A 82 4.04 10.26 0.46
C ALA A 82 4.03 11.77 0.72
N MET A 83 5.17 12.43 0.44
CA MET A 83 5.30 13.87 0.59
C MET A 83 4.46 14.60 -0.47
N THR A 84 3.68 15.59 -0.03
CA THR A 84 3.00 16.53 -0.93
C THR A 84 4.00 17.56 -1.49
N PRO A 85 3.64 18.34 -2.53
CA PRO A 85 4.46 19.48 -2.95
C PRO A 85 4.78 20.46 -1.81
N ALA A 86 3.84 20.68 -0.88
CA ALA A 86 4.06 21.53 0.28
C ALA A 86 5.08 20.93 1.27
N ASP A 87 5.05 19.61 1.47
CA ASP A 87 6.05 18.92 2.30
C ASP A 87 7.44 19.00 1.68
N LEU A 88 7.54 18.78 0.36
CA LEU A 88 8.80 18.85 -0.38
C LEU A 88 9.41 20.25 -0.32
N ASN A 89 8.61 21.30 -0.48
CA ASN A 89 9.07 22.68 -0.37
C ASN A 89 9.64 23.00 1.03
N ARG A 90 9.15 22.34 2.08
CA ARG A 90 9.68 22.50 3.45
C ARG A 90 10.93 21.68 3.73
N ALA A 91 11.32 20.77 2.85
CA ALA A 91 12.46 19.86 3.06
C ALA A 91 13.83 20.55 3.03
N GLY A 92 13.91 21.81 2.58
CA GLY A 92 15.15 22.59 2.60
C GLY A 92 16.24 22.05 1.67
N LEU A 93 15.87 21.47 0.52
CA LEU A 93 16.79 20.80 -0.41
C LEU A 93 17.98 21.69 -0.82
N GLU A 94 17.75 22.98 -1.06
CA GLU A 94 18.82 23.95 -1.39
C GLU A 94 19.89 24.05 -0.29
N LEU A 95 19.48 24.07 0.99
CA LEU A 95 20.40 24.13 2.12
C LEU A 95 21.17 22.82 2.27
N LEU A 96 20.49 21.68 2.06
CA LEU A 96 21.12 20.36 2.08
C LEU A 96 22.15 20.23 0.95
N GLY A 97 21.82 20.69 -0.26
CA GLY A 97 22.73 20.73 -1.40
C GLY A 97 23.98 21.57 -1.12
N LYS A 98 23.83 22.76 -0.53
CA LYS A 98 24.98 23.60 -0.14
C LYS A 98 25.88 22.96 0.92
N ARG A 99 25.33 22.12 1.79
CA ARG A 99 26.07 21.48 2.88
C ARG A 99 26.85 20.24 2.43
N TRP A 100 26.34 19.50 1.46
CA TRP A 100 26.84 18.17 1.11
C TRP A 100 27.26 18.01 -0.36
N GLY A 101 27.03 19.02 -1.21
CA GLY A 101 27.44 19.04 -2.62
C GLY A 101 28.84 19.58 -2.85
#